data_AF-A0A5F2I0B3-F1
#
_entry.id   AF-A0A5F2I0B3-F1
#
_cell.length_a   1.000
_cell.length_b   1.000
_cell.length_c   1.000
_cell.angle_alpha   90.00
_cell.angle_beta   90.00
_cell.angle_gamma   90.00
#
_symmetry.space_group_name_H-M   'P 1'
#
loop_
_entity.id
_entity.type
_entity.pdbx_description
1 polymer ?
#
loop_
_entity_poly.entity_id
_entity_poly.type
_entity_poly.pdbx_seq_one_letter_code
_entity_poly.pdbx_strand_id
1 'polypeptide(L)'
;LVLMKQASDLHSPSINQIVMHRVAETIFDDQVENLIDAYRRRRDALLGALEAEMPQGISWSRPDGGMFVWLTLPEGADATELLARSVKEARVAFVP
;
A
#
# COMPACT_ATOMS: atom_id res chain seq x y z
N LEU A 1 -22.29 5.98 20.06
CA LEU A 1 -21.52 6.01 18.80
C LEU A 1 -22.18 6.84 17.71
N VAL A 2 -23.44 6.57 17.32
CA VAL A 2 -24.15 7.35 16.28
C VAL A 2 -24.27 8.84 16.60
N LEU A 3 -24.77 9.19 17.78
CA LEU A 3 -24.88 10.60 18.21
C LEU A 3 -23.52 11.30 18.38
N MET A 4 -22.48 10.55 18.76
CA MET A 4 -21.12 11.07 18.87
C MET A 4 -20.50 11.34 17.50
N LYS A 5 -20.66 10.43 16.53
CA LYS A 5 -20.26 10.66 15.14
C LYS A 5 -21.01 11.83 14.51
N GLN A 6 -22.32 11.94 14.74
CA GLN A 6 -23.10 13.09 14.26
C GLN A 6 -22.60 14.40 14.88
N ALA A 7 -22.27 14.41 16.17
CA ALA A 7 -21.70 15.58 16.83
C ALA A 7 -20.27 15.91 16.36
N SER A 8 -19.51 14.92 15.86
CA SER A 8 -18.13 15.11 15.40
C SER A 8 -18.04 15.59 13.95
N ASP A 9 -18.77 14.97 13.02
CA ASP A 9 -18.55 15.21 11.59
C ASP A 9 -19.79 15.09 10.71
N LEU A 10 -21.01 14.96 11.27
CA LEU A 10 -22.35 14.91 10.60
C LEU A 10 -22.45 13.91 9.42
N HIS A 11 -21.72 14.20 8.33
CA HIS A 11 -21.48 13.39 7.14
C HIS A 11 -20.17 13.85 6.43
N SER A 12 -19.66 13.07 5.48
CA SER A 12 -18.56 13.52 4.60
C SER A 12 -18.91 14.84 3.92
N PRO A 13 -17.96 15.78 3.70
CA PRO A 13 -18.25 17.08 3.11
C PRO A 13 -19.08 16.97 1.81
N SER A 14 -20.18 17.73 1.71
CA SER A 14 -21.11 17.61 0.57
C SER A 14 -20.45 17.83 -0.78
N ILE A 15 -19.45 18.71 -0.85
CA ILE A 15 -18.66 18.94 -2.06
C ILE A 15 -17.90 17.68 -2.50
N ASN A 16 -17.33 16.91 -1.57
CA ASN A 16 -16.64 15.66 -1.89
C ASN A 16 -17.63 14.62 -2.40
N GLN A 17 -18.83 14.54 -1.80
CA GLN A 17 -19.87 13.62 -2.26
C GLN A 17 -20.32 13.96 -3.69
N ILE A 18 -20.56 15.23 -4.00
CA ILE A 18 -20.95 15.68 -5.35
C ILE A 18 -19.87 15.35 -6.39
N VAL A 19 -18.61 15.65 -6.07
CA VAL A 19 -17.48 15.37 -6.98
C VAL A 19 -17.31 13.87 -7.18
N MET A 20 -17.29 13.08 -6.10
CA MET A 20 -17.14 11.62 -6.18
C MET A 20 -18.29 10.96 -6.93
N HIS A 21 -19.53 11.43 -6.74
CA HIS A 21 -20.68 10.95 -7.49
C HIS A 21 -20.48 11.17 -8.99
N ARG A 22 -20.12 12.39 -9.41
CA ARG A 22 -19.88 12.70 -10.83
C ARG A 22 -18.75 11.86 -11.44
N VAL A 23 -17.65 11.67 -10.72
CA VAL A 23 -16.53 10.84 -11.18
C VAL A 23 -16.96 9.37 -11.26
N ALA A 24 -17.68 8.88 -10.25
CA ALA A 24 -18.10 7.48 -10.21
C ALA A 24 -19.09 7.14 -11.33
N GLU A 25 -20.06 8.01 -11.60
CA GLU A 25 -21.03 7.81 -12.69
C GLU A 25 -20.39 7.83 -14.08
N THR A 26 -19.22 8.45 -14.24
CA THR A 26 -18.62 8.65 -15.57
C THR A 26 -17.51 7.67 -15.89
N ILE A 27 -16.66 7.30 -14.91
CA ILE A 27 -15.42 6.58 -15.20
C ILE A 27 -15.06 5.50 -14.18
N PHE A 28 -15.95 5.11 -13.26
CA PHE A 28 -15.57 4.24 -12.15
C PHE A 28 -14.96 2.91 -12.60
N ASP A 29 -15.65 2.18 -13.48
CA ASP A 29 -15.20 0.85 -13.91
C ASP A 29 -13.87 0.92 -14.68
N ASP A 30 -13.77 1.84 -15.65
CA ASP A 30 -12.52 2.09 -16.38
C ASP A 30 -11.37 2.48 -15.44
N GLN A 31 -11.65 3.32 -14.43
CA GLN A 31 -10.65 3.74 -13.45
C GLN A 31 -10.20 2.57 -12.57
N VAL A 32 -11.10 1.65 -12.21
CA VAL A 32 -10.78 0.44 -11.45
C VAL A 32 -9.86 -0.46 -12.27
N GLU A 33 -10.16 -0.71 -13.54
CA GLU A 33 -9.31 -1.52 -14.44
C GLU A 33 -7.92 -0.89 -14.60
N ASN A 34 -7.86 0.42 -14.86
CA ASN A 34 -6.61 1.15 -14.97
C ASN A 34 -5.76 1.04 -13.70
N LEU A 35 -6.38 1.11 -12.52
CA LEU A 35 -5.68 0.96 -11.25
C LEU A 35 -5.18 -0.48 -11.06
N ILE A 36 -6.00 -1.49 -11.34
CA ILE A 36 -5.59 -2.89 -11.26
C ILE A 36 -4.34 -3.14 -12.11
N ASP A 37 -4.32 -2.66 -13.35
CA ASP A 37 -3.17 -2.80 -14.24
C ASP A 37 -1.92 -2.06 -13.73
N ALA A 38 -2.10 -0.85 -13.21
CA ALA A 38 -1.01 -0.08 -12.63
C ALA A 38 -0.40 -0.78 -11.40
N TYR A 39 -1.24 -1.31 -10.50
CA TYR A 39 -0.79 -2.02 -9.31
C TYR A 39 -0.16 -3.37 -9.66
N ARG A 40 -0.68 -4.11 -10.64
CA ARG A 40 -0.08 -5.35 -11.14
C ARG A 40 1.35 -5.11 -11.64
N ARG A 41 1.55 -4.10 -12.50
CA ARG A 41 2.90 -3.75 -13.00
C ARG A 41 3.87 -3.39 -11.88
N ARG A 42 3.43 -2.62 -10.88
CA ARG A 42 4.25 -2.24 -9.73
C ARG A 42 4.62 -3.44 -8.87
N ARG A 43 3.66 -4.32 -8.60
CA ARG A 43 3.88 -5.57 -7.86
C ARG A 43 4.91 -6.44 -8.58
N ASP A 44 4.74 -6.67 -9.87
CA ASP A 44 5.61 -7.56 -10.63
C ASP A 44 7.04 -7.00 -10.70
N ALA A 45 7.18 -5.68 -10.85
CA ALA A 45 8.49 -5.02 -10.77
C ALA A 45 9.16 -5.18 -9.39
N LEU A 46 8.40 -5.01 -8.30
CA LEU A 46 8.92 -5.21 -6.95
C LEU A 46 9.32 -6.68 -6.72
N LEU A 47 8.47 -7.63 -7.09
CA LEU A 47 8.77 -9.05 -6.94
C LEU A 47 9.99 -9.48 -7.76
N GLY A 48 10.12 -8.99 -9.00
CA GLY A 48 11.30 -9.24 -9.82
C GLY A 48 12.58 -8.66 -9.22
N ALA A 49 12.52 -7.46 -8.62
CA ALA A 49 13.66 -6.88 -7.91
C ALA A 49 14.01 -7.68 -6.65
N LEU A 50 13.01 -8.14 -5.89
CA LEU A 50 13.25 -8.99 -4.73
C LEU A 50 13.91 -10.33 -5.12
N GLU A 51 13.45 -10.96 -6.22
CA GLU A 51 14.07 -12.18 -6.74
C GLU A 51 15.53 -12.00 -7.15
N ALA A 52 15.86 -10.85 -7.74
CA ALA A 52 17.21 -10.56 -8.21
C ALA A 52 18.19 -10.18 -7.09
N GLU A 53 17.71 -9.43 -6.09
CA GLU A 53 18.59 -8.71 -5.15
C GLU A 53 18.54 -9.23 -3.71
N MET A 54 17.52 -9.99 -3.31
CA MET A 54 17.40 -10.40 -1.90
C MET A 54 18.42 -11.48 -1.51
N PRO A 55 19.13 -11.32 -0.38
CA PRO A 55 20.06 -12.32 0.12
C PRO A 55 19.34 -13.57 0.62
N GLN A 56 20.08 -14.67 0.74
CA GLN A 56 19.57 -15.91 1.33
C GLN A 56 19.06 -15.68 2.77
N GLY A 57 17.99 -16.38 3.14
CA GLY A 57 17.38 -16.32 4.47
C GLY A 57 16.25 -15.30 4.59
N ILE A 58 15.99 -14.49 3.57
CA ILE A 58 14.81 -13.63 3.47
C ILE A 58 13.79 -14.32 2.58
N SER A 59 12.52 -14.32 2.99
CA SER A 59 11.41 -14.72 2.13
C SER A 59 10.37 -13.60 2.04
N TRP A 60 9.50 -13.66 1.04
CA TRP A 60 8.45 -12.65 0.86
C TRP A 60 7.17 -13.26 0.30
N SER A 61 6.05 -12.57 0.56
CA SER A 61 4.75 -12.95 0.02
C SER A 61 4.62 -12.63 -1.48
N ARG A 62 3.75 -13.36 -2.17
CA ARG A 62 3.38 -13.11 -3.58
C ARG A 62 1.87 -12.84 -3.65
N PRO A 63 1.43 -11.60 -3.38
CA PRO A 63 0.01 -11.31 -3.27
C PRO A 63 -0.68 -11.23 -4.64
N ASP A 64 -1.90 -11.74 -4.72
CA ASP A 64 -2.76 -11.62 -5.90
C ASP A 64 -3.44 -10.24 -6.01
N GLY A 65 -3.45 -9.47 -4.91
CA GLY A 65 -4.03 -8.12 -4.86
C GLY A 65 -3.60 -7.35 -3.61
N GLY A 66 -3.94 -6.06 -3.55
CA GLY A 66 -3.53 -5.14 -2.49
C GLY A 66 -2.30 -4.30 -2.86
N MET A 67 -1.68 -3.69 -1.86
CA MET A 67 -0.62 -2.69 -2.04
C MET A 67 0.71 -3.02 -1.34
N PHE A 68 0.80 -4.15 -0.65
CA PHE A 68 1.95 -4.52 0.17
C PHE A 68 2.49 -5.89 -0.19
N VAL A 69 3.82 -6.02 -0.17
CA VAL A 69 4.55 -7.28 -0.15
C VAL A 69 5.14 -7.42 1.23
N TRP A 70 4.90 -8.56 1.89
CA TRP A 70 5.39 -8.83 3.24
C TRP A 70 6.71 -9.56 3.17
N LEU A 71 7.73 -9.08 3.88
CA LEU A 71 9.04 -9.72 3.95
C LEU A 71 9.20 -10.37 5.33
N THR A 72 9.74 -11.57 5.34
CA THR A 72 10.15 -12.28 6.55
C THR A 72 11.67 -12.23 6.64
N LEU A 73 12.16 -11.52 7.65
CA LEU A 73 13.58 -11.41 7.95
C LEU A 73 14.10 -12.68 8.63
N PRO A 74 15.43 -12.94 8.60
CA PRO A 74 16.02 -14.06 9.32
C PRO A 74 15.77 -13.95 10.82
N GLU A 75 15.80 -15.09 11.51
CA GLU A 75 15.63 -15.15 12.95
C GLU A 75 16.66 -14.26 13.67
N GLY A 76 16.19 -13.48 14.65
CA GLY A 76 17.02 -12.55 15.41
C GLY A 76 17.23 -11.17 14.76
N ALA A 77 16.72 -10.93 13.54
CA ALA A 77 16.74 -9.60 12.94
C ALA A 77 15.65 -8.68 13.55
N ASP A 78 16.01 -7.44 13.85
CA ASP A 78 15.08 -6.40 14.29
C ASP A 78 14.69 -5.49 13.10
N ALA A 79 13.42 -5.56 12.70
CA ALA A 79 12.89 -4.77 11.59
C ALA A 79 12.87 -3.26 11.89
N THR A 80 12.74 -2.86 13.16
CA THR A 80 12.76 -1.45 13.59
C THR A 80 14.17 -0.87 13.48
N GLU A 81 15.19 -1.62 13.91
CA GLU A 81 16.59 -1.22 13.73
C GLU A 81 16.94 -1.14 12.25
N LEU A 82 16.52 -2.13 11.46
CA LEU A 82 16.72 -2.14 10.01
C LEU A 82 16.07 -0.94 9.34
N LEU A 83 14.85 -0.55 9.75
CA LEU A 83 14.18 0.65 9.23
C LEU A 83 14.99 1.91 9.52
N ALA A 84 15.44 2.09 10.77
CA ALA A 84 16.23 3.24 11.16
C ALA A 84 17.53 3.36 10.34
N ARG A 85 18.22 2.24 10.12
CA ARG A 85 19.42 2.19 9.28
C ARG A 85 19.11 2.49 7.81
N SER A 86 18.05 1.90 7.26
CA SER A 86 17.64 2.07 5.86
C SER A 86 17.29 3.52 5.52
N VAL A 87 16.60 4.22 6.43
CA VAL A 87 16.28 5.65 6.26
C VAL A 87 17.56 6.49 6.27
N LYS A 88 18.48 6.21 7.20
CA LYS A 88 19.73 6.96 7.36
C LYS A 88 20.70 6.78 6.19
N GLU A 89 20.87 5.55 5.72
CA GLU A 89 21.94 5.18 4.79
C GLU A 89 21.46 5.11 3.33
N ALA A 90 20.24 4.63 3.10
CA ALA A 90 19.70 4.40 1.76
C ALA A 90 18.51 5.31 1.41
N ARG A 91 18.00 6.10 2.37
CA ARG A 91 16.78 6.91 2.22
C ARG A 91 15.55 6.07 1.83
N VAL A 92 15.50 4.83 2.33
CA VAL A 92 14.39 3.88 2.12
C VAL A 92 13.61 3.70 3.41
N ALA A 93 12.28 3.75 3.32
CA ALA A 93 11.37 3.50 4.42
C ALA A 93 10.42 2.32 4.09
N PHE A 94 10.10 1.53 5.11
CA PHE A 94 9.13 0.44 5.06
C PHE A 94 8.40 0.34 6.41
N VAL A 95 7.38 -0.51 6.50
CA VAL A 95 6.64 -0.76 7.74
C VAL A 95 7.23 -2.01 8.41
N PRO A 96 7.78 -1.91 9.64
CA PRO A 96 8.39 -3.02 10.36
C PRO A 96 7.37 -3.98 10.96
#